data_AF-A0A4Q3X1B0-F1
#
_entry.id   AF-A0A4Q3X1B0-F1
#
_cell.length_a   1.000
_cell.length_b   1.000
_cell.length_c   1.000
_cell.angle_alpha   90.00
_cell.angle_beta   90.00
_cell.angle_gamma   90.00
#
_symmetry.space_group_name_H-M   'P 1'
#
loop_
_entity.id
_entity.type
_entity.pdbx_description
1 polymer ?
#
loop_
_entity_poly.entity_id
_entity_poly.type
_entity_poly.pdbx_seq_one_letter_code
_entity_poly.pdbx_strand_id
1 'polypeptide(L)'
;MPTYALDESFFEEYDIPLNEDEFTRAPNGMLVSEFSGETKPFRKQNLDAEAQIVLSQLEAIGVTRVEGRYDGGGDEGFAHFEKAFRGEQELPFSELAAQLTASVESIARADSEKQSESSHVIFMNCYYPRDMFEALTPEQRVKEALDFFSYFLASELLGGGFGTGVEGVMYGAFRANLETGEIVDQYAEAPEGTFDEYPTGSSEEN
;
A
#
# COMPACT_ATOMS: atom_id res chain seq x y z
N MET A 1 11.95 2.61 -19.95
CA MET A 1 12.08 2.32 -18.52
C MET A 1 11.87 3.64 -17.80
N PRO A 2 11.08 3.67 -16.73
CA PRO A 2 10.84 4.90 -16.00
C PRO A 2 12.10 5.35 -15.25
N THR A 3 12.22 6.66 -15.08
CA THR A 3 13.44 7.35 -14.66
C THR A 3 13.09 8.39 -13.61
N TYR A 4 13.71 8.32 -12.43
CA TYR A 4 13.56 9.36 -11.41
C TYR A 4 14.46 10.54 -11.75
N ALA A 5 14.01 11.75 -11.43
CA ALA A 5 14.72 12.98 -11.71
C ALA A 5 15.14 13.60 -10.39
N LEU A 6 16.42 13.50 -10.02
CA LEU A 6 16.94 14.16 -8.83
C LEU A 6 17.83 15.33 -9.22
N ASP A 7 17.63 16.46 -8.54
CA ASP A 7 18.54 17.61 -8.58
C ASP A 7 19.76 17.31 -7.70
N GLU A 8 20.96 17.67 -8.15
CA GLU A 8 22.19 17.46 -7.37
C GLU A 8 22.19 18.21 -6.04
N SER A 9 21.48 19.34 -5.97
CA SER A 9 21.31 20.12 -4.75
C SER A 9 20.67 19.31 -3.61
N PHE A 10 19.87 18.28 -3.93
CA PHE A 10 19.35 17.35 -2.93
C PHE A 10 20.48 16.62 -2.20
N PHE A 11 21.47 16.09 -2.92
CA PHE A 11 22.57 15.35 -2.31
C PHE A 11 23.48 16.27 -1.48
N GLU A 12 23.68 17.51 -1.93
CA GLU A 12 24.47 18.53 -1.22
C GLU A 12 23.78 19.01 0.06
N GLU A 13 22.46 19.23 0.03
CA GLU A 13 21.68 19.69 1.18
C GLU A 13 21.73 18.71 2.36
N TYR A 14 21.76 17.41 2.06
CA TYR A 14 21.70 16.34 3.05
C TYR A 14 23.04 15.63 3.32
N ASP A 15 24.15 16.10 2.74
CA ASP A 15 25.49 15.47 2.86
C ASP A 15 25.49 13.98 2.47
N ILE A 16 24.68 13.63 1.47
CA ILE A 16 24.56 12.27 0.95
C ILE A 16 25.59 12.08 -0.16
N PRO A 17 26.55 11.14 -0.03
CA PRO A 17 27.52 10.90 -1.08
C PRO A 17 26.81 10.37 -2.33
N LEU A 18 26.89 11.12 -3.43
CA LEU A 18 26.37 10.69 -4.72
C LEU A 18 27.16 9.47 -5.24
N ASN A 19 26.48 8.33 -5.39
CA ASN A 19 27.04 7.16 -6.04
C ASN A 19 26.85 7.27 -7.57
N GLU A 20 27.85 7.79 -8.29
CA GLU A 20 27.77 7.99 -9.74
C GLU A 20 27.51 6.70 -10.55
N ASP A 21 27.74 5.51 -9.96
CA ASP A 21 27.46 4.23 -10.61
C ASP A 21 25.95 3.87 -10.62
N GLU A 22 25.14 4.52 -9.76
CA GLU A 22 23.69 4.27 -9.62
C GLU A 22 22.82 5.25 -10.41
N PHE A 23 23.40 6.33 -10.92
CA PHE A 23 22.70 7.41 -11.59
C PHE A 23 23.32 7.75 -12.93
N THR A 24 22.49 7.90 -13.95
CA THR A 24 22.87 8.46 -15.26
C THR A 24 22.46 9.92 -15.35
N ARG A 25 23.26 10.78 -16.00
CA ARG A 25 22.85 12.17 -16.23
C ARG A 25 21.96 12.28 -17.47
N ALA A 26 20.76 12.82 -17.30
CA ALA A 26 19.89 13.20 -18.41
C ALA A 26 20.46 14.41 -19.17
N PRO A 27 20.05 14.67 -20.43
CA PRO A 27 20.54 15.81 -21.22
C PRO A 27 20.29 17.19 -20.58
N ASN A 28 19.36 17.29 -19.64
CA ASN A 28 19.06 18.51 -18.88
C ASN A 28 19.88 18.64 -17.59
N GLY A 29 20.81 17.72 -17.31
CA GLY A 29 21.71 17.75 -16.16
C GLY A 29 21.22 16.98 -14.91
N MET A 30 19.95 16.54 -14.90
CA MET A 30 19.40 15.80 -13.75
C MET A 30 19.97 14.38 -13.65
N LEU A 31 20.08 13.89 -12.42
CA LEU A 31 20.47 12.51 -12.14
C LEU A 31 19.25 11.60 -12.27
N VAL A 32 19.48 10.47 -12.93
CA VAL A 32 18.47 9.49 -13.29
C VAL A 32 18.90 8.10 -12.89
N SER A 33 18.25 7.54 -11.88
CA SER A 33 18.36 6.12 -11.55
C SER A 33 17.43 5.31 -12.46
N GLU A 34 17.94 4.20 -13.00
CA GLU A 34 17.08 3.19 -13.62
C GLU A 34 16.30 2.47 -12.53
N PHE A 35 14.97 2.57 -12.57
CA PHE A 35 14.13 1.78 -11.66
C PHE A 35 14.31 0.29 -11.94
N SER A 36 15.00 -0.41 -11.04
CA SER A 36 15.03 -1.87 -11.02
C SER A 36 14.03 -2.36 -9.98
N GLY A 37 12.78 -2.59 -10.38
CA GLY A 37 11.73 -3.06 -9.47
C GLY A 37 12.20 -4.27 -8.66
N GLU A 38 12.27 -4.11 -7.35
CA GLU A 38 12.71 -5.16 -6.45
C GLU A 38 11.62 -6.23 -6.33
N THR A 39 12.01 -7.51 -6.35
CA THR A 39 11.08 -8.62 -6.08
C THR A 39 11.45 -9.25 -4.74
N LYS A 40 10.50 -9.24 -3.80
CA LYS A 40 10.65 -9.87 -2.48
C LYS A 40 9.63 -10.98 -2.29
N PRO A 41 9.99 -12.07 -1.59
CA PRO A 41 8.99 -12.95 -1.03
C PRO A 41 8.30 -12.23 0.14
N PHE A 42 6.97 -12.28 0.21
CA PHE A 42 6.22 -11.96 1.42
C PHE A 42 5.68 -13.27 2.03
N ARG A 43 5.84 -13.42 3.34
CA ARG A 43 5.32 -14.62 4.01
C ARG A 43 3.92 -14.31 4.49
N LYS A 44 2.94 -15.10 4.06
CA LYS A 44 1.54 -14.96 4.52
C LYS A 44 1.41 -14.98 6.04
N GLN A 45 2.32 -15.68 6.73
CA GLN A 45 2.35 -15.76 8.20
C GLN A 45 2.94 -14.52 8.87
N ASN A 46 3.66 -13.66 8.14
CA ASN A 46 4.19 -12.39 8.64
C ASN A 46 3.14 -11.28 8.60
N LEU A 47 2.09 -11.44 7.78
CA LEU A 47 0.97 -10.51 7.76
C LEU A 47 0.30 -10.50 9.13
N ASP A 48 -0.17 -9.33 9.54
CA ASP A 48 -0.96 -9.18 10.75
C ASP A 48 -2.28 -9.97 10.67
N ALA A 49 -2.89 -10.28 11.82
CA ALA A 49 -4.03 -11.20 11.88
C ALA A 49 -5.21 -10.72 10.99
N GLU A 50 -5.47 -9.43 10.98
CA GLU A 50 -6.49 -8.76 10.17
C GLU A 50 -6.19 -8.92 8.67
N ALA A 51 -4.93 -8.68 8.26
CA ALA A 51 -4.49 -8.86 6.88
C ALA A 51 -4.54 -10.32 6.43
N GLN A 52 -4.26 -11.28 7.33
CA GLN A 52 -4.43 -12.71 7.04
C GLN A 52 -5.89 -13.08 6.78
N ILE A 53 -6.84 -12.43 7.47
CA ILE A 53 -8.26 -12.67 7.21
C ILE A 53 -8.64 -12.16 5.83
N VAL A 54 -8.25 -10.92 5.47
CA VAL A 54 -8.50 -10.37 4.14
C VAL A 54 -7.88 -11.26 3.05
N LEU A 55 -6.64 -11.69 3.23
CA LEU A 55 -5.97 -12.63 2.33
C LEU A 55 -6.77 -13.92 2.15
N SER A 56 -7.20 -14.55 3.24
CA SER A 56 -8.01 -15.78 3.20
C SER A 56 -9.31 -15.60 2.43
N GLN A 57 -9.98 -14.45 2.58
CA GLN A 57 -11.19 -14.15 1.81
C GLN A 57 -10.90 -13.92 0.32
N LEU A 58 -9.83 -13.22 -0.01
CA LEU A 58 -9.38 -13.01 -1.39
C LEU A 58 -9.07 -14.36 -2.06
N GLU A 59 -8.35 -15.25 -1.38
CA GLU A 59 -8.04 -16.60 -1.87
C GLU A 59 -9.31 -17.45 -2.05
N ALA A 60 -10.26 -17.37 -1.12
CA ALA A 60 -11.54 -18.09 -1.22
C ALA A 60 -12.37 -17.64 -2.43
N ILE A 61 -12.26 -16.36 -2.83
CA ILE A 61 -12.86 -15.78 -4.04
C ILE A 61 -12.06 -16.14 -5.31
N GLY A 62 -10.87 -16.74 -5.16
CA GLY A 62 -9.97 -17.10 -6.24
C GLY A 62 -9.16 -15.92 -6.77
N VAL A 63 -8.96 -14.87 -5.98
CA VAL A 63 -8.02 -13.79 -6.31
C VAL A 63 -6.60 -14.35 -6.22
N THR A 64 -5.84 -14.21 -7.30
CA THR A 64 -4.47 -14.71 -7.41
C THR A 64 -3.44 -13.59 -7.35
N ARG A 65 -3.86 -12.34 -7.62
CA ARG A 65 -2.97 -11.18 -7.65
C ARG A 65 -3.70 -9.92 -7.23
N VAL A 66 -3.00 -9.04 -6.53
CA VAL A 66 -3.45 -7.67 -6.24
C VAL A 66 -2.39 -6.66 -6.67
N GLU A 67 -2.85 -5.47 -7.02
CA GLU A 67 -2.01 -4.31 -7.29
C GLU A 67 -2.47 -3.16 -6.41
N GLY A 68 -1.49 -2.41 -5.92
CA GLY A 68 -1.72 -1.25 -5.07
C GLY A 68 -0.70 -0.16 -5.32
N ARG A 69 -0.99 1.02 -4.80
CA ARG A 69 -0.05 2.14 -4.73
C ARG A 69 0.39 2.32 -3.30
N TYR A 70 1.54 2.94 -3.11
CA TYR A 70 1.95 3.45 -1.82
C TYR A 70 2.48 4.86 -1.96
N ASP A 71 2.26 5.61 -0.91
CA ASP A 71 2.82 6.93 -0.71
C ASP A 71 3.32 7.07 0.72
N GLY A 72 4.21 8.01 0.96
CA GLY A 72 4.69 8.30 2.30
C GLY A 72 5.41 9.63 2.36
N GLY A 73 5.35 10.29 3.50
CA GLY A 73 6.06 11.55 3.72
C GLY A 73 5.96 12.04 5.16
N GLY A 74 7.12 12.21 5.80
CA GLY A 74 7.32 12.93 7.07
C GLY A 74 6.88 12.21 8.35
N ASP A 75 5.90 11.32 8.30
CA ASP A 75 5.31 10.65 9.47
C ASP A 75 5.16 9.15 9.20
N GLU A 76 4.16 8.76 8.40
CA GLU A 76 3.80 7.38 8.13
C GLU A 76 3.54 7.18 6.63
N GLY A 77 3.76 5.96 6.15
CA GLY A 77 3.43 5.55 4.80
C GLY A 77 2.01 5.01 4.70
N PHE A 78 1.34 5.31 3.59
CA PHE A 78 0.03 4.80 3.24
C PHE A 78 0.15 3.86 2.06
N ALA A 79 -0.79 2.92 1.97
CA ALA A 79 -0.94 2.12 0.77
C ALA A 79 -2.41 1.94 0.43
N HIS A 80 -2.67 1.90 -0.86
CA HIS A 80 -3.99 1.94 -1.43
C HIS A 80 -4.17 0.77 -2.38
N PHE A 81 -5.22 0.01 -2.16
CA PHE A 81 -5.67 -1.02 -3.08
C PHE A 81 -6.17 -0.37 -4.38
N GLU A 82 -5.69 -0.88 -5.50
CA GLU A 82 -6.12 -0.43 -6.83
C GLU A 82 -6.90 -1.53 -7.56
N LYS A 83 -6.33 -2.75 -7.63
CA LYS A 83 -6.85 -3.82 -8.49
C LYS A 83 -6.68 -5.20 -7.88
N ALA A 84 -7.58 -6.11 -8.26
CA ALA A 84 -7.47 -7.54 -8.00
C ALA A 84 -7.66 -8.31 -9.29
N PHE A 85 -7.02 -9.47 -9.39
CA PHE A 85 -7.08 -10.34 -10.55
C PHE A 85 -7.39 -11.79 -10.16
N ARG A 86 -8.16 -12.46 -11.01
CA ARG A 86 -8.36 -13.92 -11.02
C ARG A 86 -7.65 -14.47 -12.25
N GLY A 87 -6.43 -15.00 -12.07
CA GLY A 87 -5.52 -15.25 -13.18
C GLY A 87 -5.11 -13.94 -13.83
N GLU A 88 -5.36 -13.79 -15.13
CA GLU A 88 -5.09 -12.54 -15.88
C GLU A 88 -6.33 -11.62 -15.98
N GLN A 89 -7.49 -12.05 -15.50
CA GLN A 89 -8.71 -11.24 -15.55
C GLN A 89 -8.77 -10.28 -14.36
N GLU A 90 -8.78 -8.98 -14.63
CA GLU A 90 -9.09 -7.94 -13.63
C GLU A 90 -10.54 -8.11 -13.14
N LEU A 91 -10.74 -8.08 -11.83
CA LEU A 91 -12.06 -8.11 -11.20
C LEU A 91 -12.53 -6.67 -10.95
N PRO A 92 -13.71 -6.27 -11.46
CA PRO A 92 -14.29 -4.99 -11.11
C PRO A 92 -14.47 -4.85 -9.60
N PHE A 93 -14.14 -3.68 -9.05
CA PHE A 93 -14.25 -3.44 -7.61
C PHE A 93 -15.65 -3.74 -7.06
N SER A 94 -16.71 -3.41 -7.79
CA SER A 94 -18.09 -3.71 -7.38
C SER A 94 -18.37 -5.21 -7.29
N GLU A 95 -17.82 -6.02 -8.18
CA GLU A 95 -17.92 -7.48 -8.14
C GLU A 95 -17.11 -8.06 -6.96
N LEU A 96 -15.90 -7.55 -6.73
CA LEU A 96 -15.05 -7.95 -5.61
C LEU A 96 -15.72 -7.60 -4.27
N ALA A 97 -16.23 -6.38 -4.13
CA ALA A 97 -16.87 -5.89 -2.92
C ALA A 97 -18.14 -6.66 -2.59
N ALA A 98 -18.96 -7.01 -3.59
CA ALA A 98 -20.14 -7.85 -3.39
C ALA A 98 -19.76 -9.26 -2.88
N GLN A 99 -18.71 -9.87 -3.44
CA GLN A 99 -18.23 -11.19 -3.02
C GLN A 99 -17.64 -11.18 -1.60
N LEU A 100 -16.80 -10.19 -1.29
CA LEU A 100 -16.22 -10.02 0.05
C LEU A 100 -17.31 -9.78 1.10
N THR A 101 -18.27 -8.88 0.81
CA THR A 101 -19.41 -8.61 1.70
C THR A 101 -20.22 -9.88 1.98
N ALA A 102 -20.56 -10.64 0.93
CA ALA A 102 -21.32 -11.88 1.08
C ALA A 102 -20.56 -12.94 1.91
N SER A 103 -19.24 -13.03 1.74
CA SER A 103 -18.41 -13.96 2.49
C SER A 103 -18.38 -13.62 3.99
N VAL A 104 -18.22 -12.35 4.32
CA VAL A 104 -18.24 -11.86 5.71
C VAL A 104 -19.57 -12.10 6.37
N GLU A 105 -20.68 -11.83 5.68
CA GLU A 105 -22.01 -12.11 6.21
C GLU A 105 -22.21 -13.61 6.45
N SER A 106 -21.66 -14.48 5.60
CA SER A 106 -21.72 -15.93 5.79
C SER A 106 -20.97 -16.37 7.04
N ILE A 107 -19.77 -15.82 7.27
CA ILE A 107 -18.97 -16.08 8.49
C ILE A 107 -19.73 -15.56 9.73
N ALA A 108 -20.22 -14.32 9.67
CA ALA A 108 -20.98 -13.71 10.76
C ALA A 108 -22.23 -14.52 11.13
N ARG A 109 -22.95 -15.08 10.15
CA ARG A 109 -24.10 -15.97 10.39
C ARG A 109 -23.67 -17.26 11.08
N ALA A 110 -22.61 -17.91 10.59
CA ALA A 110 -22.07 -19.13 11.20
C ALA A 110 -21.59 -18.92 12.65
N ASP A 111 -21.05 -17.74 12.95
CA ASP A 111 -20.60 -17.38 14.31
C ASP A 111 -21.73 -16.90 15.22
N SER A 112 -22.82 -16.34 14.67
CA SER A 112 -23.99 -15.95 15.47
C SER A 112 -24.69 -17.14 16.14
N GLU A 113 -24.57 -18.34 15.57
CA GLU A 113 -24.98 -19.60 16.23
C GLU A 113 -24.10 -19.94 17.45
N LYS A 114 -22.93 -19.32 17.60
CA LYS A 114 -22.02 -19.43 18.75
C LYS A 114 -22.08 -18.24 19.72
N GLN A 115 -22.99 -17.29 19.51
CA GLN A 115 -23.39 -16.29 20.51
C GLN A 115 -22.25 -15.42 21.10
N SER A 116 -21.22 -15.06 20.30
CA SER A 116 -20.29 -13.99 20.68
C SER A 116 -20.42 -12.80 19.73
N GLU A 117 -20.23 -11.59 20.25
CA GLU A 117 -20.21 -10.28 19.56
C GLU A 117 -19.09 -10.17 18.48
N SER A 118 -18.54 -11.29 18.04
CA SER A 118 -17.35 -11.41 17.19
C SER A 118 -17.62 -11.17 15.71
N SER A 119 -18.88 -11.09 15.28
CA SER A 119 -19.21 -10.78 13.88
C SER A 119 -18.93 -9.32 13.49
N HIS A 120 -18.65 -8.44 14.47
CA HIS A 120 -18.12 -7.08 14.22
C HIS A 120 -16.58 -7.04 14.15
N VAL A 121 -15.88 -8.16 14.34
CA VAL A 121 -14.43 -8.18 14.59
C VAL A 121 -13.59 -8.27 13.32
N ILE A 122 -14.15 -8.62 12.16
CA ILE A 122 -13.31 -9.05 11.05
C ILE A 122 -12.79 -7.90 10.16
N PHE A 123 -13.33 -6.68 10.27
CA PHE A 123 -12.97 -5.58 9.36
C PHE A 123 -12.64 -4.27 10.10
N MET A 124 -11.57 -4.20 10.89
CA MET A 124 -11.04 -2.96 11.50
C MET A 124 -11.73 -2.43 12.77
N ASN A 125 -11.95 -3.28 13.78
CA ASN A 125 -12.35 -2.77 15.10
C ASN A 125 -11.23 -1.98 15.83
N CYS A 126 -10.01 -1.96 15.27
CA CYS A 126 -8.82 -1.37 15.87
C CYS A 126 -8.49 0.06 15.39
N TYR A 127 -8.99 0.51 14.23
CA TYR A 127 -8.65 1.83 13.67
C TYR A 127 -9.76 2.87 13.73
N TYR A 128 -11.03 2.45 13.71
CA TYR A 128 -12.15 3.37 13.73
C TYR A 128 -12.97 3.23 15.02
N PRO A 129 -13.38 4.35 15.63
CA PRO A 129 -14.49 4.35 16.56
C PRO A 129 -15.70 3.63 15.95
N ARG A 130 -16.41 2.85 16.75
CA ARG A 130 -17.53 2.00 16.29
C ARG A 130 -18.58 2.78 15.51
N ASP A 131 -18.90 3.99 15.94
CA ASP A 131 -19.87 4.87 15.29
C ASP A 131 -19.40 5.33 13.89
N MET A 132 -18.11 5.60 13.72
CA MET A 132 -17.54 5.87 12.39
C MET A 132 -17.63 4.65 11.48
N PHE A 133 -17.32 3.46 12.01
CA PHE A 133 -17.44 2.22 11.24
C PHE A 133 -18.88 1.92 10.83
N GLU A 134 -19.84 2.11 11.73
CA GLU A 134 -21.27 1.94 11.47
C GLU A 134 -21.80 2.91 10.41
N ALA A 135 -21.18 4.09 10.28
CA ALA A 135 -21.53 5.07 9.25
C ALA A 135 -21.05 4.71 7.84
N LEU A 136 -20.06 3.83 7.69
CA LEU A 136 -19.57 3.39 6.38
C LEU A 136 -20.55 2.46 5.67
N THR A 137 -20.68 2.62 4.35
CA THR A 137 -21.37 1.64 3.50
C THR A 137 -20.59 0.32 3.44
N PRO A 138 -21.22 -0.81 3.09
CA PRO A 138 -20.50 -2.08 2.92
C PRO A 138 -19.31 -1.98 1.95
N GLU A 139 -19.48 -1.27 0.83
CA GLU A 139 -18.41 -1.07 -0.16
C GLU A 139 -17.24 -0.25 0.41
N GLN A 140 -17.53 0.79 1.20
CA GLN A 140 -16.49 1.56 1.87
C GLN A 140 -15.72 0.71 2.88
N ARG A 141 -16.40 -0.12 3.67
CA ARG A 141 -15.74 -1.04 4.61
C ARG A 141 -14.83 -2.05 3.91
N VAL A 142 -15.23 -2.53 2.73
CA VAL A 142 -14.37 -3.38 1.91
C VAL A 142 -13.16 -2.59 1.40
N LYS A 143 -13.33 -1.36 0.91
CA LYS A 143 -12.22 -0.54 0.45
C LYS A 143 -11.18 -0.31 1.55
N GLU A 144 -11.63 0.09 2.74
CA GLU A 144 -10.75 0.34 3.88
C GLU A 144 -9.94 -0.91 4.28
N ALA A 145 -10.57 -2.09 4.32
CA ALA A 145 -9.84 -3.32 4.63
C ALA A 145 -8.88 -3.76 3.52
N LEU A 146 -9.18 -3.47 2.25
CA LEU A 146 -8.24 -3.72 1.16
C LEU A 146 -7.07 -2.74 1.18
N ASP A 147 -7.28 -1.49 1.59
CA ASP A 147 -6.22 -0.50 1.82
C ASP A 147 -5.34 -0.92 2.98
N PHE A 148 -5.93 -1.36 4.09
CA PHE A 148 -5.19 -1.90 5.22
C PHE A 148 -4.39 -3.16 4.87
N PHE A 149 -4.97 -4.07 4.08
CA PHE A 149 -4.23 -5.21 3.53
C PHE A 149 -3.07 -4.76 2.64
N SER A 150 -3.29 -3.74 1.81
CA SER A 150 -2.26 -3.14 0.94
C SER A 150 -1.13 -2.51 1.75
N TYR A 151 -1.42 -1.93 2.92
CA TYR A 151 -0.42 -1.38 3.83
C TYR A 151 0.55 -2.46 4.34
N PHE A 152 0.05 -3.64 4.72
CA PHE A 152 0.94 -4.73 5.14
C PHE A 152 1.76 -5.31 4.00
N LEU A 153 1.20 -5.36 2.79
CA LEU A 153 1.95 -5.75 1.61
C LEU A 153 3.08 -4.74 1.33
N ALA A 154 2.78 -3.44 1.34
CA ALA A 154 3.78 -2.38 1.21
C ALA A 154 4.84 -2.46 2.33
N SER A 155 4.44 -2.74 3.57
CA SER A 155 5.37 -2.93 4.70
C SER A 155 6.28 -4.14 4.53
N GLU A 156 5.81 -5.25 3.98
CA GLU A 156 6.68 -6.40 3.66
C GLU A 156 7.66 -6.07 2.52
N LEU A 157 7.25 -5.23 1.56
CA LEU A 157 8.10 -4.81 0.45
C LEU A 157 9.16 -3.79 0.89
N LEU A 158 8.76 -2.76 1.65
CA LEU A 158 9.56 -1.57 1.93
C LEU A 158 10.16 -1.56 3.35
N GLY A 159 9.68 -2.44 4.24
CA GLY A 159 9.99 -2.45 5.66
C GLY A 159 8.93 -1.76 6.50
N GLY A 160 8.89 -2.09 7.79
CA GLY A 160 7.98 -1.46 8.74
C GLY A 160 8.31 0.03 8.92
N GLY A 161 7.28 0.88 8.94
CA GLY A 161 7.47 2.34 9.00
C GLY A 161 7.96 2.94 7.69
N PHE A 162 7.68 2.31 6.54
CA PHE A 162 7.91 2.95 5.24
C PHE A 162 7.25 4.34 5.23
N GLY A 163 7.94 5.36 4.70
CA GLY A 163 7.47 6.76 4.76
C GLY A 163 7.86 7.56 6.02
N THR A 164 8.44 6.93 7.06
CA THR A 164 8.92 7.59 8.30
C THR A 164 10.32 8.26 8.17
N GLY A 165 10.86 8.34 6.95
CA GLY A 165 12.17 8.94 6.69
C GLY A 165 12.14 10.46 6.76
N VAL A 166 13.24 11.05 7.24
CA VAL A 166 13.50 12.51 7.13
C VAL A 166 13.67 12.97 5.68
N GLU A 167 13.88 12.03 4.76
CA GLU A 167 14.21 12.28 3.36
C GLU A 167 13.04 11.89 2.45
N GLY A 168 12.37 12.92 1.92
CA GLY A 168 11.59 12.84 0.69
C GLY A 168 10.19 12.24 0.79
N VAL A 169 9.35 12.65 -0.16
CA VAL A 169 8.06 12.01 -0.41
C VAL A 169 8.31 10.75 -1.23
N MET A 170 7.86 9.60 -0.73
CA MET A 170 7.95 8.33 -1.44
C MET A 170 6.65 8.09 -2.19
N TYR A 171 6.74 7.72 -3.46
CA TYR A 171 5.60 7.28 -4.27
C TYR A 171 6.00 6.06 -5.09
N GLY A 172 5.11 5.07 -5.13
CA GLY A 172 5.30 3.89 -5.96
C GLY A 172 4.05 3.03 -6.07
N ALA A 173 4.22 1.88 -6.68
CA ALA A 173 3.20 0.86 -6.78
C ALA A 173 3.79 -0.51 -6.49
N PHE A 174 2.93 -1.47 -6.21
CA PHE A 174 3.35 -2.85 -6.08
C PHE A 174 2.37 -3.78 -6.77
N ARG A 175 2.87 -4.98 -7.06
CA ARG A 175 2.07 -6.11 -7.51
C ARG A 175 2.41 -7.32 -6.67
N ALA A 176 1.44 -7.82 -5.93
CA ALA A 176 1.58 -9.01 -5.09
C ALA A 176 0.88 -10.20 -5.73
N ASN A 177 1.62 -11.28 -5.95
CA ASN A 177 1.10 -12.58 -6.34
C ASN A 177 0.76 -13.38 -5.08
N LEU A 178 -0.53 -13.59 -4.84
CA LEU A 178 -1.04 -14.26 -3.65
C LEU A 178 -0.82 -15.78 -3.70
N GLU A 179 -0.66 -16.36 -4.89
CA GLU A 179 -0.39 -17.79 -5.04
C GLU A 179 1.07 -18.11 -4.69
N THR A 180 2.01 -17.32 -5.22
CA THR A 180 3.46 -17.55 -5.01
C THR A 180 3.98 -16.92 -3.73
N GLY A 181 3.29 -15.93 -3.16
CA GLY A 181 3.79 -15.16 -2.03
C GLY A 181 4.92 -14.23 -2.43
N GLU A 182 4.87 -13.67 -3.63
CA GLU A 182 5.85 -12.72 -4.14
C GLU A 182 5.23 -11.33 -4.27
N ILE A 183 5.99 -10.30 -3.90
CA ILE A 183 5.64 -8.90 -4.11
C ILE A 183 6.73 -8.23 -4.95
N VAL A 184 6.29 -7.51 -5.97
CA VAL A 184 7.16 -6.83 -6.94
C VAL A 184 6.90 -5.35 -6.82
N ASP A 185 7.95 -4.59 -6.55
CA ASP A 185 7.93 -3.14 -6.65
C ASP A 185 7.71 -2.71 -8.11
N GLN A 186 6.80 -1.76 -8.30
CA GLN A 186 6.45 -1.19 -9.58
C GLN A 186 6.60 0.32 -9.54
N TYR A 187 7.10 0.86 -10.65
CA TYR A 187 7.11 2.29 -10.84
C TYR A 187 5.67 2.84 -10.93
N ALA A 188 5.42 3.92 -10.21
CA ALA A 188 4.28 4.79 -10.44
C ALA A 188 4.73 6.24 -10.43
N GLU A 189 4.14 7.05 -11.32
CA GLU A 189 4.30 8.49 -11.27
C GLU A 189 3.54 9.03 -10.05
N ALA A 190 4.12 10.00 -9.37
CA ALA A 190 3.43 10.73 -8.32
C ALA A 190 2.19 11.44 -8.93
N PRO A 191 1.04 11.48 -8.22
CA PRO A 191 -0.11 12.24 -8.68
C PRO A 191 0.25 13.71 -8.95
N GLU A 192 -0.29 14.31 -10.01
CA GLU A 192 -0.09 15.75 -10.28
C GLU A 192 -0.45 16.60 -9.04
N GLY A 193 0.45 17.50 -8.64
CA GLY A 193 0.25 18.40 -7.49
C GLY A 193 0.71 17.87 -6.13
N THR A 194 1.37 16.72 -6.06
CA THR A 194 1.92 16.17 -4.81
C THR A 194 3.18 16.87 -4.29
N PHE A 195 3.84 17.70 -5.12
CA PHE A 195 5.08 18.40 -4.78
C PHE A 195 4.91 19.91 -4.53
N ASP A 196 3.68 20.45 -4.60
CA ASP A 196 3.47 21.87 -4.33
C ASP A 196 3.52 22.12 -2.81
N GLU A 197 4.69 22.60 -2.38
CA GLU A 197 4.94 23.25 -1.09
C GLU A 197 4.81 22.33 0.14
N TYR A 198 5.82 21.48 0.37
CA TYR A 198 6.25 21.37 1.76
C TYR A 198 6.68 22.79 2.17
N PRO A 199 6.05 23.41 3.17
CA PRO A 199 6.57 24.66 3.68
C PRO A 199 7.99 24.32 4.14
N THR A 200 8.98 24.79 3.39
CA THR A 200 10.36 24.84 3.86
C THR A 200 10.26 25.71 5.09
N GLY A 201 10.11 25.07 6.25
CA GLY A 201 9.99 25.76 7.51
C GLY A 201 11.25 26.58 7.61
N SER A 202 11.14 27.88 7.31
CA SER A 202 12.22 28.81 7.58
C SER A 202 12.40 28.71 9.08
N SER A 203 13.43 27.98 9.50
CA SER A 203 13.96 28.05 10.84
C SER A 203 14.48 29.48 11.01
N GLU A 204 13.57 30.42 11.24
CA GLU A 204 13.93 31.70 11.82
C GLU A 204 14.44 31.39 13.22
N GLU A 205 15.76 31.35 13.31
CA GLU A 205 16.53 31.32 14.55
C GLU A 205 15.99 32.42 15.48
N ASN A 206 15.54 32.04 16.68
CA ASN A 206 15.35 32.96 17.81
C ASN A 206 16.57 32.91 18.72
#